data_AF-A0A963DW13-F1
#
_entry.id   AF-A0A963DW13-F1
#
_cell.length_a   1.000
_cell.length_b   1.000
_cell.length_c   1.000
_cell.angle_alpha   90.00
_cell.angle_beta   90.00
_cell.angle_gamma   90.00
#
_symmetry.space_group_name_H-M   'P 1'
#
loop_
_entity.id
_entity.type
_entity.pdbx_description
1 polymer ?
#
loop_
_entity_poly.entity_id
_entity_poly.type
_entity_poly.pdbx_seq_one_letter_code
_entity_poly.pdbx_strand_id
1 'polypeptide(L)'
;MSTRRRYRKRADQFIVAVRLDLEGAGFSYRKWGAEQRCKAGDWLVDNGGDVYSIDAAVFERTYRQVRPGHYVKTTPIWAEQADADGSVATKEGESHYRAGDYLVSNDEDGGDAYCISRDKFDAMYEPVD
;
A
#
# COMPACT_ATOMS: atom_id res chain seq x y z
N MET A 1 -16.92 15.74 -4.34
CA MET A 1 -15.64 16.25 -3.81
C MET A 1 -15.09 15.16 -2.91
N SER A 2 -13.93 14.61 -3.20
CA SER A 2 -13.33 13.55 -2.36
C SER A 2 -13.04 14.12 -0.98
N THR A 3 -13.54 13.48 0.07
CA THR A 3 -13.42 13.90 1.47
C THR A 3 -12.19 13.30 2.15
N ARG A 4 -11.21 12.84 1.35
CA ARG A 4 -9.98 12.22 1.83
C ARG A 4 -9.29 13.11 2.85
N ARG A 5 -9.02 12.52 4.02
CA ARG A 5 -8.27 13.15 5.11
C ARG A 5 -6.82 12.69 5.06
N ARG A 6 -5.92 13.52 5.58
CA ARG A 6 -4.50 13.22 5.62
C ARG A 6 -4.16 12.38 6.85
N TYR A 7 -3.36 11.33 6.66
CA TYR A 7 -2.88 10.45 7.72
C TYR A 7 -1.38 10.20 7.56
N ARG A 8 -0.75 9.75 8.64
CA ARG A 8 0.63 9.23 8.66
C ARG A 8 0.65 7.83 9.25
N LYS A 9 1.62 7.02 8.81
CA LYS A 9 1.85 5.71 9.42
C LYS A 9 2.42 5.93 10.84
N ARG A 10 1.94 5.17 11.83
CA ARG A 10 2.40 5.29 13.22
C ARG A 10 3.90 4.97 13.31
N ALA A 11 4.60 5.61 14.25
CA ALA A 11 6.05 5.60 14.32
C ALA A 11 6.68 4.24 14.67
N ASP A 12 5.91 3.36 15.31
CA ASP A 12 6.31 2.00 15.67
C ASP A 12 6.15 1.00 14.51
N GLN A 13 5.57 1.42 13.39
CA GLN A 13 5.30 0.56 12.25
C GLN A 13 6.45 0.57 11.25
N PHE A 14 6.91 -0.63 10.89
CA PHE A 14 7.83 -0.85 9.79
C PHE A 14 7.34 -2.01 8.92
N ILE A 15 7.89 -2.11 7.71
CA ILE A 15 7.74 -3.28 6.86
C ILE A 15 9.09 -3.96 6.68
N VAL A 16 9.07 -5.27 6.45
CA VAL A 16 10.24 -6.00 5.94
C VAL A 16 10.12 -6.05 4.43
N ALA A 17 11.19 -5.72 3.70
CA ALA A 17 11.13 -5.71 2.25
C ALA A 17 12.44 -6.13 1.60
N VAL A 18 12.32 -6.76 0.43
CA VAL A 18 13.43 -7.11 -0.46
C VAL A 18 13.08 -6.70 -1.88
N ARG A 19 14.02 -6.02 -2.56
CA ARG A 19 13.88 -5.69 -3.97
C ARG A 19 14.10 -6.96 -4.81
N LEU A 20 13.19 -7.23 -5.72
CA LEU A 20 13.25 -8.36 -6.63
C LEU A 20 13.99 -7.95 -7.90
N ASP A 21 15.30 -7.74 -7.74
CA ASP A 21 16.23 -7.43 -8.83
C ASP A 21 16.78 -8.71 -9.46
N LEU A 22 15.85 -9.56 -9.92
CA LEU A 22 16.14 -10.81 -10.60
C LEU A 22 15.82 -10.67 -12.09
N GLU A 23 16.63 -11.27 -12.94
CA GLU A 23 16.35 -11.31 -14.38
C GLU A 23 15.07 -12.11 -14.67
N GLY A 24 14.09 -11.47 -15.30
CA GLY A 24 12.83 -12.08 -15.67
C GLY A 24 11.68 -11.09 -15.81
N ALA A 25 10.49 -11.59 -16.14
CA ALA A 25 9.29 -10.76 -16.26
C ALA A 25 8.62 -10.43 -14.90
N GLY A 26 9.15 -10.97 -13.80
CA GLY A 26 8.52 -10.98 -12.49
C GLY A 26 7.57 -12.18 -12.31
N PHE A 27 6.56 -12.04 -11.46
CA PHE A 27 5.55 -13.08 -11.22
C PHE A 27 4.17 -12.49 -10.94
N SER A 28 3.14 -13.31 -11.11
CA SER A 28 1.77 -12.99 -10.71
C SER A 28 1.34 -13.85 -9.53
N TYR A 29 0.42 -13.32 -8.72
CA TYR A 29 -0.19 -14.03 -7.59
C TYR A 29 -1.62 -13.52 -7.38
N ARG A 30 -2.44 -14.25 -6.62
CA ARG A 30 -3.84 -13.87 -6.35
C ARG A 30 -3.98 -13.35 -4.93
N LYS A 31 -4.50 -12.13 -4.78
CA LYS A 31 -4.74 -11.48 -3.48
C LYS A 31 -5.84 -10.44 -3.62
N TRP A 32 -6.57 -10.19 -2.54
CA TRP A 32 -7.64 -9.17 -2.47
C TRP A 32 -8.67 -9.28 -3.60
N GLY A 33 -9.07 -10.51 -3.94
CA GLY A 33 -10.12 -10.77 -4.91
C GLY A 33 -9.66 -10.87 -6.38
N ALA A 34 -8.48 -10.34 -6.73
CA ALA A 34 -8.00 -10.33 -8.12
C ALA A 34 -6.53 -10.79 -8.26
N GLU A 35 -6.05 -10.82 -9.50
CA GLU A 35 -4.65 -11.04 -9.81
C GLU A 35 -3.83 -9.78 -9.51
N GLN A 36 -2.66 -9.99 -8.93
CA GLN A 36 -1.61 -8.99 -8.71
C GLN A 36 -0.38 -9.41 -9.51
N ARG A 37 0.39 -8.43 -9.98
CA ARG A 37 1.63 -8.61 -10.69
C ARG A 37 2.76 -7.86 -10.00
N CYS A 38 3.83 -8.58 -9.74
CA CYS A 38 5.12 -8.04 -9.35
C CYS A 38 6.03 -8.05 -10.58
N LYS A 39 6.42 -6.89 -11.11
CA LYS A 39 7.37 -6.80 -12.24
C LYS A 39 8.81 -6.79 -11.73
N ALA A 40 9.76 -6.95 -12.65
CA ALA A 40 11.18 -6.86 -12.31
C ALA A 40 11.50 -5.51 -11.64
N GLY A 41 12.28 -5.57 -10.56
CA GLY A 41 12.68 -4.41 -9.78
C GLY A 41 11.69 -3.95 -8.70
N ASP A 42 10.47 -4.49 -8.68
CA ASP A 42 9.51 -4.24 -7.61
C ASP A 42 9.97 -4.86 -6.28
N TRP A 43 9.30 -4.47 -5.20
CA TRP A 43 9.62 -4.93 -3.85
C TRP A 43 8.64 -5.99 -3.38
N LEU A 44 9.13 -7.12 -2.88
CA LEU A 44 8.34 -8.03 -2.06
C LEU A 44 8.37 -7.53 -0.61
N VAL A 45 7.18 -7.33 -0.05
CA VAL A 45 6.97 -6.71 1.24
C VAL A 45 6.24 -7.67 2.16
N ASP A 46 6.70 -7.77 3.40
CA ASP A 46 5.99 -8.32 4.54
C ASP A 46 5.65 -7.16 5.51
N ASN A 47 4.36 -6.84 5.61
CA ASN A 47 3.82 -5.85 6.54
C ASN A 47 3.11 -6.56 7.71
N GLY A 48 3.89 -7.15 8.61
CA GLY A 48 3.37 -7.81 9.81
C GLY A 48 2.60 -9.10 9.52
N GLY A 49 3.06 -9.90 8.55
CA GLY A 49 2.45 -11.13 8.07
C GLY A 49 1.58 -10.95 6.83
N ASP A 50 1.27 -9.71 6.43
CA ASP A 50 0.57 -9.42 5.18
C ASP A 50 1.57 -9.20 4.04
N VAL A 51 1.74 -10.22 3.19
CA VAL A 51 2.77 -10.24 2.14
C VAL A 51 2.24 -9.83 0.77
N TYR A 52 2.86 -8.85 0.12
CA TYR A 52 2.46 -8.33 -1.19
C TYR A 52 3.61 -7.60 -1.89
N SER A 53 3.38 -7.14 -3.12
CA SER A 53 4.36 -6.39 -3.91
C SER A 53 4.07 -4.89 -3.92
N ILE A 54 5.11 -4.07 -4.05
CA ILE A 54 4.99 -2.62 -4.27
C ILE A 54 5.87 -2.23 -5.46
N ASP A 55 5.30 -1.46 -6.39
CA ASP A 55 6.00 -0.82 -7.49
C ASP A 55 7.31 -0.14 -7.03
N ALA A 56 8.40 -0.38 -7.78
CA ALA A 56 9.73 0.14 -7.45
C ALA A 56 9.76 1.64 -7.17
N ALA A 57 9.15 2.46 -8.03
CA ALA A 57 9.18 3.92 -7.93
C ALA A 57 8.31 4.43 -6.77
N VAL A 58 7.19 3.74 -6.48
CA VAL A 58 6.38 4.03 -5.28
C VAL A 58 7.15 3.72 -4.02
N PHE A 59 7.81 2.56 -3.96
CA PHE A 59 8.57 2.16 -2.79
C PHE A 59 9.69 3.15 -2.48
N GLU A 60 10.52 3.48 -3.49
CA GLU A 60 11.64 4.42 -3.35
C GLU A 60 11.19 5.84 -2.96
N ARG A 61 10.02 6.27 -3.44
CA ARG A 61 9.45 7.59 -3.11
C ARG A 61 8.87 7.66 -1.70
N THR A 62 8.30 6.57 -1.20
CA THR A 62 7.44 6.60 0.01
C THR A 62 8.07 5.92 1.24
N TYR A 63 9.08 5.08 1.06
CA TYR A 63 9.73 4.35 2.14
C TYR A 63 11.21 4.69 2.28
N ARG A 64 11.70 4.68 3.52
CA ARG A 64 13.12 4.83 3.86
C ARG A 64 13.60 3.65 4.67
N GLN A 65 14.76 3.10 4.30
CA GLN A 65 15.41 2.04 5.06
C GLN A 65 15.92 2.59 6.40
N VAL A 66 15.60 1.90 7.50
CA VAL A 66 16.08 2.23 8.85
C VAL A 66 17.10 1.22 9.39
N ARG A 67 17.05 -0.01 8.89
CA ARG A 67 18.07 -1.07 9.06
C ARG A 67 17.92 -2.07 7.91
N PRO A 68 18.90 -2.96 7.66
CA PRO A 68 18.80 -3.94 6.58
C PRO A 68 17.46 -4.68 6.58
N GLY A 69 16.79 -4.67 5.42
CA GLY A 69 15.48 -5.26 5.23
C GLY A 69 14.30 -4.54 5.90
N HIS A 70 14.49 -3.50 6.71
CA HIS A 70 13.42 -2.82 7.44
C HIS A 70 13.22 -1.38 6.96
N TYR A 71 11.97 -1.04 6.65
CA TYR A 71 11.61 0.22 6.03
C TYR A 71 10.43 0.87 6.74
N VAL A 72 10.45 2.19 6.85
CA VAL A 72 9.34 2.99 7.40
C VAL A 72 8.77 3.89 6.31
N LYS A 73 7.46 4.07 6.32
CA LYS A 73 6.80 5.00 5.39
C LYS A 73 7.06 6.43 5.86
N THR A 74 7.64 7.26 5.00
CA THR A 74 8.04 8.63 5.33
C THR A 74 7.11 9.70 4.77
N THR A 75 6.20 9.31 3.87
CA THR A 75 5.21 10.23 3.29
C THR A 75 3.85 10.08 3.97
N PRO A 76 3.04 11.16 4.01
CA PRO A 76 1.63 11.04 4.36
C PRO A 76 0.86 10.19 3.33
N ILE A 77 -0.37 9.87 3.69
CA ILE A 77 -1.38 9.31 2.79
C ILE A 77 -2.67 10.12 2.89
N TRP A 78 -3.54 9.97 1.91
CA TRP A 78 -4.88 10.53 1.89
C TRP A 78 -5.88 9.39 1.85
N ALA A 79 -6.81 9.36 2.80
CA ALA A 79 -7.73 8.25 2.94
C ALA A 79 -9.17 8.69 3.19
N GLU A 80 -10.09 7.97 2.59
CA GLU A 80 -11.54 8.07 2.83
C GLU A 80 -12.12 6.68 3.06
N GLN A 81 -13.22 6.61 3.80
CA GLN A 81 -13.92 5.36 4.03
C GLN A 81 -14.84 5.08 2.85
N ALA A 82 -14.87 3.83 2.38
CA ALA A 82 -15.74 3.39 1.30
C ALA A 82 -17.19 3.26 1.80
N ASP A 83 -18.14 3.89 1.12
CA ASP A 83 -19.57 3.80 1.46
C ASP A 83 -20.25 2.54 0.90
N ALA A 84 -19.63 1.87 -0.08
CA ALA A 84 -20.13 0.69 -0.75
C ALA A 84 -18.99 -0.27 -1.11
N ASP A 85 -19.32 -1.53 -1.36
CA ASP A 85 -18.39 -2.51 -1.91
C ASP A 85 -17.89 -2.08 -3.29
N GLY A 86 -16.64 -2.44 -3.63
CA GLY A 86 -16.08 -2.10 -4.93
C GLY A 86 -14.67 -2.63 -5.14
N SER A 87 -14.01 -2.06 -6.15
CA SER A 87 -12.61 -2.35 -6.46
C SER A 87 -11.84 -1.09 -6.83
N VAL A 88 -10.53 -1.11 -6.58
CA VAL A 88 -9.60 -0.04 -6.94
C VAL A 88 -8.48 -0.60 -7.80
N ALA A 89 -8.18 0.08 -8.89
CA ALA A 89 -7.00 -0.21 -9.69
C ALA A 89 -5.75 0.26 -8.95
N THR A 90 -4.79 -0.64 -8.79
CA THR A 90 -3.47 -0.39 -8.21
C THR A 90 -2.40 -0.49 -9.29
N LYS A 91 -1.13 -0.28 -8.95
CA LYS A 91 -0.03 -0.48 -9.91
C LYS A 91 0.25 -1.96 -10.17
N GLU A 92 -0.10 -2.80 -9.21
CA GLU A 92 0.09 -4.25 -9.24
C GLU A 92 -1.10 -4.97 -9.88
N GLY A 93 -2.31 -4.40 -9.87
CA GLY A 93 -3.50 -5.03 -10.41
C GLY A 93 -4.79 -4.35 -9.95
N GLU A 94 -5.73 -5.13 -9.43
CA GLU A 94 -6.99 -4.65 -8.86
C GLU A 94 -7.13 -5.15 -7.44
N SER A 95 -7.65 -4.34 -6.51
CA SER A 95 -7.93 -4.78 -5.14
C SER A 95 -9.40 -4.54 -4.80
N HIS A 96 -10.08 -5.58 -4.31
CA HIS A 96 -11.47 -5.52 -3.89
C HIS A 96 -11.57 -5.10 -2.43
N TYR A 97 -12.56 -4.27 -2.14
CA TYR A 97 -12.85 -3.76 -0.80
C TYR A 97 -14.34 -3.84 -0.49
N ARG A 98 -14.66 -3.76 0.81
CA ARG A 98 -16.03 -3.70 1.31
C ARG A 98 -16.39 -2.29 1.75
N ALA A 99 -17.70 -2.02 1.83
CA ALA A 99 -18.21 -0.88 2.54
C ALA A 99 -17.62 -0.85 3.97
N GLY A 100 -17.09 0.30 4.37
CA GLY A 100 -16.43 0.51 5.64
C GLY A 100 -14.90 0.36 5.62
N ASP A 101 -14.31 -0.23 4.58
CA ASP A 101 -12.86 -0.23 4.37
C ASP A 101 -12.35 1.15 3.94
N TYR A 102 -11.04 1.33 3.92
CA TYR A 102 -10.43 2.59 3.48
C TYR A 102 -9.91 2.51 2.05
N LEU A 103 -10.25 3.52 1.27
CA LEU A 103 -9.57 3.87 0.03
C LEU A 103 -8.46 4.86 0.35
N VAL A 104 -7.24 4.50 -0.03
CA VAL A 104 -6.03 5.23 0.33
C VAL A 104 -5.26 5.59 -0.93
N SER A 105 -4.74 6.81 -0.97
CA SER A 105 -3.88 7.31 -2.04
C SER A 105 -2.56 7.80 -1.44
N ASN A 106 -1.45 7.53 -2.13
CA ASN A 106 -0.17 8.12 -1.76
C ASN A 106 -0.07 9.59 -2.18
N ASP A 107 -0.87 10.02 -3.15
CA ASP A 107 -0.88 11.38 -3.68
C ASP A 107 -2.21 12.10 -3.30
N GLU A 108 -2.14 13.40 -3.04
CA GLU A 108 -3.28 14.21 -2.56
C GLU A 108 -4.44 14.31 -3.56
N ASP A 109 -4.13 14.26 -4.85
CA ASP A 109 -5.11 14.27 -5.95
C ASP A 109 -5.86 12.95 -6.10
N GLY A 110 -5.55 11.94 -5.27
CA GLY A 110 -6.13 10.61 -5.31
C GLY A 110 -5.30 9.60 -6.12
N GLY A 111 -4.17 10.01 -6.69
CA GLY A 111 -3.25 9.15 -7.41
C GLY A 111 -2.61 8.06 -6.54
N ASP A 112 -2.16 6.99 -7.19
CA ASP A 112 -1.45 5.87 -6.55
C ASP A 112 -2.28 5.25 -5.41
N ALA A 113 -3.47 4.79 -5.80
CA ALA A 113 -4.51 4.32 -4.89
C ALA A 113 -4.42 2.82 -4.58
N TYR A 114 -4.86 2.46 -3.38
CA TYR A 114 -5.03 1.09 -2.90
C TYR A 114 -6.14 1.05 -1.85
N CYS A 115 -6.57 -0.14 -1.46
CA CYS A 115 -7.55 -0.32 -0.39
C CYS A 115 -6.97 -1.11 0.78
N ILE A 116 -7.55 -0.90 1.95
CA ILE A 116 -7.13 -1.56 3.18
C ILE A 116 -8.33 -1.71 4.11
N SER A 117 -8.45 -2.88 4.74
CA SER A 117 -9.51 -3.14 5.71
C SER A 117 -9.46 -2.15 6.86
N ARG A 118 -10.62 -1.74 7.37
CA ARG A 118 -10.73 -0.80 8.51
C ARG A 118 -9.80 -1.12 9.68
N ASP A 119 -9.84 -2.36 10.17
CA ASP A 119 -9.05 -2.77 11.35
C ASP A 119 -7.55 -2.57 11.14
N LYS A 120 -7.05 -2.93 9.96
CA LYS A 120 -5.64 -2.72 9.59
C LYS A 120 -5.31 -1.24 9.43
N PHE A 121 -6.21 -0.43 8.90
CA PHE A 121 -6.01 1.01 8.75
C PHE A 121 -5.88 1.67 10.11
N ASP A 122 -6.84 1.43 11.01
CA ASP A 122 -6.90 2.04 12.35
C ASP A 122 -5.68 1.64 13.21
N ALA A 123 -5.19 0.41 13.03
CA ALA A 123 -3.98 -0.08 13.68
C ALA A 123 -2.69 0.60 13.17
N MET A 124 -2.59 0.92 11.88
CA MET A 124 -1.35 1.39 11.27
C MET A 124 -1.24 2.91 11.10
N TYR A 125 -2.36 3.62 11.04
CA TYR A 125 -2.39 5.03 10.68
C TYR A 125 -3.02 5.90 11.76
N GLU A 126 -2.61 7.15 11.78
CA GLU A 126 -3.19 8.19 12.62
C GLU A 126 -3.38 9.48 11.80
N PRO A 127 -4.43 10.27 12.08
CA PRO A 127 -4.68 11.51 11.37
C PRO A 127 -3.53 12.49 11.58
N VAL A 128 -3.30 13.33 10.55
CA VAL A 128 -2.39 14.49 10.62
C VAL A 128 -3.27 15.73 10.65
N ASP A 129 -3.09 16.55 11.68
CA ASP A 129 -3.75 17.87 11.80
C ASP A 129 -3.27 18.86 10.72
#